data_AF-A0A0F8ZUA6-F1
#
_entry.id   AF-A0A0F8ZUA6-F1
#
_cell.length_a   1.000
_cell.length_b   1.000
_cell.length_c   1.000
_cell.angle_alpha   90.00
_cell.angle_beta   90.00
_cell.angle_gamma   90.00
#
_symmetry.space_group_name_H-M   'P 1'
#
loop_
_entity.id
_entity.type
_entity.pdbx_description
1 polymer ?
#
loop_
_entity_poly.entity_id
_entity_poly.type
_entity_poly.pdbx_seq_one_letter_code
_entity_poly.pdbx_strand_id
1 'polypeptide(L)'
;MQKLIIALGGNAFIQKGQAGTAEEQFANIRKPVASIAELSKLFRIVITHGNGPQSGALLLQQEACDEVPKMPLSIIGAQTQGQMGYMIESTLDEELMRLGISDDKLFLTVLTYTSVKKDDP
;
A
#
# COMPACT_ATOMS: atom_id res chain seq x y z
N MET A 1 22.98 -3.66 -11.36
CA MET A 1 22.03 -3.17 -10.34
C MET A 1 21.48 -4.36 -9.57
N GLN A 2 21.65 -4.40 -8.24
CA GLN A 2 21.11 -5.48 -7.40
C GLN A 2 19.60 -5.30 -7.17
N LYS A 3 18.89 -6.38 -6.83
CA LYS A 3 17.46 -6.36 -6.53
C LYS A 3 17.23 -6.27 -5.03
N LEU A 4 16.26 -5.48 -4.61
CA LEU A 4 15.86 -5.32 -3.21
C LEU A 4 14.35 -5.49 -3.09
N ILE A 5 13.90 -6.33 -2.15
CA ILE A 5 12.48 -6.49 -1.83
C ILE A 5 12.24 -5.82 -0.48
N ILE A 6 11.26 -4.92 -0.42
CA ILE A 6 10.89 -4.16 0.78
C ILE A 6 9.44 -4.47 1.13
N ALA A 7 9.20 -4.96 2.34
CA ALA A 7 7.85 -5.22 2.84
C ALA A 7 7.43 -4.12 3.82
N LEU A 8 6.43 -3.32 3.43
CA LEU A 8 5.80 -2.33 4.29
C LEU A 8 4.72 -3.00 5.16
N GLY A 9 4.84 -2.91 6.47
CA GLY A 9 3.77 -3.39 7.36
C GLY A 9 2.47 -2.59 7.18
N GLY A 10 1.31 -3.18 7.46
CA GLY A 10 0.03 -2.43 7.44
C GLY A 10 0.02 -1.23 8.40
N ASN A 11 0.80 -1.31 9.49
CA ASN A 11 1.00 -0.23 10.45
C ASN A 11 1.88 0.91 9.92
N ALA A 12 2.51 0.76 8.75
CA ALA A 12 3.19 1.86 8.07
C ALA A 12 2.20 2.93 7.60
N PHE A 13 0.93 2.58 7.44
CA PHE A 13 -0.13 3.48 7.02
C PHE A 13 -0.97 3.97 8.20
N ILE A 14 -1.29 3.11 9.17
CA ILE A 14 -2.09 3.49 10.34
C ILE A 14 -1.32 3.14 11.62
N GLN A 15 -0.97 4.15 12.40
CA GLN A 15 -0.33 3.98 13.70
C GLN A 15 -1.37 3.79 14.82
N LYS A 16 -0.91 3.24 15.95
CA LYS A 16 -1.78 3.01 17.11
C LYS A 16 -2.39 4.33 17.60
N GLY A 17 -3.72 4.38 17.68
CA GLY A 17 -4.48 5.53 18.19
C GLY A 17 -4.88 6.55 17.12
N GLN A 18 -4.48 6.37 15.86
CA GLN A 18 -4.96 7.18 14.74
C GLN A 18 -6.34 6.72 14.26
N ALA A 19 -7.11 7.66 13.70
CA ALA A 19 -8.43 7.38 13.13
C ALA A 19 -8.34 6.64 11.78
N GLY A 20 -7.19 6.70 11.12
CA GLY A 20 -6.96 6.08 9.82
C GLY A 20 -7.43 6.95 8.65
N THR A 21 -7.46 8.28 8.82
CA THR A 21 -7.85 9.19 7.73
C THR A 21 -6.86 9.10 6.57
N ALA A 22 -7.27 9.52 5.37
CA ALA A 22 -6.37 9.55 4.22
C ALA A 22 -5.14 10.44 4.49
N GLU A 23 -5.33 11.59 5.14
CA GLU A 23 -4.26 12.50 5.52
C GLU A 23 -3.25 11.84 6.47
N GLU A 24 -3.73 11.16 7.54
CA GLU A 24 -2.86 10.42 8.46
C GLU A 24 -2.07 9.34 7.72
N GLN A 25 -2.74 8.59 6.83
CA GLN A 25 -2.11 7.52 6.06
C GLN A 25 -1.04 8.04 5.10
N PHE A 26 -1.28 9.14 4.38
CA PHE A 26 -0.27 9.79 3.54
C PHE A 26 0.91 10.33 4.36
N ALA A 27 0.63 10.97 5.51
CA ALA A 27 1.68 11.48 6.39
C ALA A 27 2.59 10.35 6.91
N ASN A 28 2.01 9.21 7.27
CA ASN A 28 2.75 8.08 7.80
C ASN A 28 3.66 7.41 6.76
N ILE A 29 3.18 7.22 5.52
CA ILE A 29 3.96 6.52 4.50
C ILE A 29 5.02 7.38 3.85
N ARG A 30 4.97 8.72 4.00
CA ARG A 30 5.94 9.65 3.42
C ARG A 30 7.38 9.31 3.82
N LYS A 31 7.64 9.07 5.11
CA LYS A 31 8.99 8.75 5.61
C LYS A 31 9.56 7.44 5.04
N PRO A 32 8.87 6.28 5.10
CA PRO A 32 9.39 5.06 4.51
C PRO A 32 9.54 5.18 2.98
N VAL A 33 8.58 5.80 2.28
CA VAL A 33 8.66 5.97 0.83
C VAL A 33 9.80 6.89 0.40
N ALA A 34 10.08 7.97 1.13
CA ALA A 34 11.26 8.80 0.89
C ALA A 34 12.58 8.01 0.98
N SER A 35 12.66 7.08 1.95
CA SER A 35 13.81 6.18 2.07
C SER A 35 13.91 5.21 0.89
N ILE A 36 12.77 4.71 0.38
CA ILE A 36 12.71 3.87 -0.82
C ILE A 36 13.15 4.64 -2.06
N ALA A 37 12.74 5.90 -2.21
CA ALA A 37 13.13 6.77 -3.32
C ALA A 37 14.66 6.92 -3.39
N GLU A 38 15.33 7.14 -2.24
CA GLU A 38 16.79 7.18 -2.16
C GLU A 38 17.43 5.84 -2.56
N LEU A 39 16.92 4.72 -2.03
CA LEU A 39 17.42 3.38 -2.35
C LEU A 39 17.24 3.04 -3.84
N SER A 40 16.23 3.61 -4.51
CA SER A 40 15.97 3.38 -5.93
C SER A 40 17.11 3.84 -6.85
N LYS A 41 18.00 4.72 -6.35
CA LYS A 41 19.24 5.14 -7.04
C LYS A 41 20.23 3.99 -7.19
N LEU A 42 20.20 3.03 -6.26
CA LEU A 42 21.18 1.94 -6.15
C LEU A 42 20.60 0.57 -6.52
N PHE A 43 19.29 0.38 -6.31
CA PHE A 43 18.63 -0.92 -6.40
C PHE A 43 17.44 -0.92 -7.37
N ARG A 44 17.14 -2.10 -7.94
CA ARG A 44 15.83 -2.39 -8.54
C ARG A 44 14.92 -2.89 -7.43
N ILE A 45 13.86 -2.14 -7.12
CA ILE A 45 13.07 -2.37 -5.93
C ILE A 45 11.74 -3.04 -6.28
N VAL A 46 11.36 -4.04 -5.48
CA VAL A 46 9.99 -4.55 -5.39
C VAL A 46 9.44 -4.13 -4.03
N ILE A 47 8.31 -3.44 -4.02
CA ILE A 47 7.62 -3.03 -2.79
C ILE A 47 6.44 -3.96 -2.59
N THR A 48 6.33 -4.56 -1.41
CA THR A 48 5.13 -5.26 -0.96
C THR A 48 4.56 -4.55 0.25
N HIS A 49 3.29 -4.78 0.56
CA HIS A 49 2.66 -4.21 1.74
C HIS A 49 1.67 -5.17 2.39
N GLY A 50 1.47 -5.03 3.70
CA GLY A 50 0.30 -5.58 4.39
C GLY A 50 -0.91 -4.67 4.24
N ASN A 51 -2.12 -5.17 4.54
CA ASN A 51 -3.37 -4.41 4.38
C ASN A 51 -4.35 -4.55 5.56
N GLY A 52 -3.94 -5.19 6.67
CA GLY A 52 -4.84 -5.55 7.77
C GLY A 52 -5.74 -4.41 8.27
N PRO A 53 -5.17 -3.25 8.67
CA PRO A 53 -5.97 -2.10 9.07
C PRO A 53 -6.94 -1.59 7.99
N GLN A 54 -6.49 -1.54 6.73
CA GLN A 54 -7.27 -1.04 5.59
C GLN A 54 -8.44 -1.98 5.25
N SER A 55 -8.17 -3.29 5.18
CA SER A 55 -9.21 -4.29 4.94
C SER A 55 -10.21 -4.34 6.08
N GLY A 56 -9.76 -4.17 7.33
CA GLY A 56 -10.64 -4.09 8.49
C GLY A 56 -11.54 -2.86 8.45
N ALA A 57 -10.99 -1.69 8.09
CA ALA A 57 -11.76 -0.46 7.94
C ALA A 57 -12.83 -0.57 6.84
N LEU A 58 -12.49 -1.11 5.66
CA LEU A 58 -13.45 -1.34 4.58
C LEU A 58 -14.54 -2.34 4.98
N LEU A 59 -14.17 -3.41 5.70
CA LEU A 59 -15.15 -4.36 6.21
C LEU A 59 -16.13 -3.70 7.18
N LEU A 60 -15.63 -2.89 8.12
CA LEU A 60 -16.47 -2.12 9.05
C LEU A 60 -17.41 -1.14 8.33
N GLN A 61 -16.94 -0.48 7.27
CA GLN A 61 -17.77 0.41 6.46
C GLN A 61 -18.94 -0.34 5.80
N GLN A 62 -18.71 -1.54 5.28
CA GLN A 62 -19.76 -2.36 4.69
C GLN A 62 -20.74 -2.90 5.74
N GLU A 63 -20.27 -3.19 6.95
CA GLU A 63 -21.15 -3.57 8.07
C GLU A 63 -21.99 -2.40 8.61
N ALA A 64 -21.57 -1.15 8.36
CA ALA A 64 -22.28 0.03 8.80
C ALA A 64 -23.37 0.53 7.82
N CYS A 65 -23.49 -0.07 6.63
CA CYS A 65 -24.44 0.35 5.60
C CYS A 65 -25.14 -0.86 4.97
N ASP A 66 -26.41 -1.06 5.32
CA ASP A 66 -27.21 -2.18 4.81
C ASP A 66 -27.80 -1.95 3.41
N GLU A 67 -27.85 -0.69 2.94
CA GLU A 67 -28.41 -0.33 1.64
C GLU A 67 -27.50 -0.74 0.46
N VAL A 68 -26.21 -0.96 0.72
CA VAL A 68 -25.23 -1.32 -0.31
C VAL A 68 -24.83 -2.79 -0.16
N PRO A 69 -24.94 -3.61 -1.22
CA PRO A 69 -24.52 -5.01 -1.17
C PRO A 69 -23.05 -5.16 -0.76
N LYS A 70 -22.81 -6.04 0.22
CA LYS A 70 -21.47 -6.32 0.74
C LYS A 70 -20.64 -7.11 -0.28
N MET A 71 -19.38 -6.75 -0.42
CA MET A 71 -18.40 -7.46 -1.22
C MET A 71 -17.69 -8.56 -0.41
N PRO A 72 -17.36 -9.71 -1.03
CA PRO A 72 -16.55 -10.74 -0.38
C PRO A 72 -15.16 -10.22 -0.03
N LEU A 73 -14.53 -10.82 0.99
CA LEU A 73 -13.21 -10.42 1.48
C LEU A 73 -12.11 -10.44 0.39
N SER A 74 -12.23 -11.32 -0.61
CA SER A 74 -11.32 -11.33 -1.76
C SER A 74 -11.38 -10.05 -2.59
N ILE A 75 -12.58 -9.48 -2.78
CA ILE A 75 -12.77 -8.20 -3.47
C ILE A 75 -12.30 -7.04 -2.59
N ILE A 76 -12.57 -7.07 -1.29
CA ILE A 76 -12.01 -6.09 -0.34
C ILE A 76 -10.49 -6.10 -0.41
N GLY A 77 -9.88 -7.29 -0.43
CA GLY A 77 -8.44 -7.45 -0.60
C GLY A 77 -7.95 -6.77 -1.88
N ALA A 78 -8.60 -7.00 -3.02
CA ALA A 78 -8.26 -6.34 -4.29
C ALA A 78 -8.44 -4.81 -4.22
N GLN A 79 -9.52 -4.31 -3.60
CA GLN A 79 -9.75 -2.88 -3.40
C GLN A 79 -8.61 -2.24 -2.59
N THR A 80 -8.18 -2.89 -1.50
CA THR A 80 -7.07 -2.37 -0.68
C THR A 80 -5.74 -2.36 -1.43
N GLN A 81 -5.50 -3.26 -2.38
CA GLN A 81 -4.28 -3.20 -3.21
C GLN A 81 -4.26 -1.94 -4.08
N GLY A 82 -5.39 -1.61 -4.71
CA GLY A 82 -5.51 -0.37 -5.49
C GLY A 82 -5.36 0.88 -4.62
N GLN A 83 -6.03 0.90 -3.47
CA GLN A 83 -5.94 2.00 -2.50
C GLN A 83 -4.49 2.23 -2.05
N MET A 84 -3.82 1.18 -1.57
CA MET A 84 -2.47 1.30 -1.00
C MET A 84 -1.41 1.52 -2.08
N GLY A 85 -1.56 0.86 -3.23
CA GLY A 85 -0.72 1.09 -4.40
C GLY A 85 -0.74 2.54 -4.83
N TYR A 86 -1.93 3.13 -4.98
CA TYR A 86 -2.09 4.55 -5.29
C TYR A 86 -1.36 5.46 -4.29
N MET A 87 -1.50 5.21 -2.98
CA MET A 87 -0.86 6.03 -1.96
C MET A 87 0.68 5.93 -2.01
N ILE A 88 1.20 4.70 -2.19
CA ILE A 88 2.64 4.46 -2.34
C ILE A 88 3.17 5.15 -3.60
N GLU A 89 2.53 4.95 -4.74
CA GLU A 89 2.93 5.52 -6.03
C GLU A 89 2.91 7.04 -6.00
N SER A 90 1.81 7.65 -5.54
CA SER A 90 1.69 9.10 -5.49
C SER A 90 2.80 9.72 -4.63
N THR A 91 3.10 9.10 -3.49
CA THR A 91 4.16 9.61 -2.61
C THR A 91 5.55 9.28 -3.12
N LEU A 92 5.73 8.16 -3.82
CA LEU A 92 7.00 7.82 -4.44
C LEU A 92 7.32 8.81 -5.56
N ASP A 93 6.33 9.18 -6.36
CA ASP A 93 6.46 10.17 -7.42
C ASP A 93 6.88 11.54 -6.85
N GLU A 94 6.20 12.02 -5.81
CA GLU A 94 6.58 13.24 -5.08
C GLU A 94 8.05 13.20 -4.60
N GLU A 95 8.46 12.09 -3.99
CA GLU A 95 9.82 11.95 -3.47
C GLU A 95 10.86 11.82 -4.59
N LEU A 96 10.54 11.14 -5.70
CA LEU A 96 11.42 11.06 -6.87
C LEU A 96 11.58 12.42 -7.57
N MET A 97 10.50 13.20 -7.68
CA MET A 97 10.53 14.58 -8.17
C MET A 97 11.41 15.47 -7.28
N ARG A 98 11.28 15.35 -5.95
CA ARG A 98 12.12 16.07 -4.98
C ARG A 98 13.61 15.72 -5.14
N LEU A 99 13.91 14.48 -5.54
CA LEU A 99 15.27 14.03 -5.82
C LEU A 99 15.76 14.34 -7.24
N GLY A 100 14.90 14.90 -8.10
CA GLY A 100 15.24 15.25 -9.49
C GLY A 100 15.46 14.04 -10.40
N ILE A 101 14.84 12.89 -10.10
CA ILE A 101 15.04 11.62 -10.82
C ILE A 101 13.73 10.95 -11.25
N SER A 102 12.59 11.66 -11.21
CA SER A 102 11.28 11.11 -11.60
C SER A 102 11.27 10.59 -13.04
N ASP A 103 11.86 11.33 -13.97
CA ASP A 103 11.85 10.99 -15.40
C ASP A 103 12.62 9.71 -15.74
N ASP A 104 13.56 9.31 -14.86
CA ASP A 104 14.41 8.13 -15.02
C ASP A 104 13.81 6.86 -14.39
N LYS A 105 12.66 6.97 -13.71
CA LYS A 105 12.10 5.91 -12.87
C LYS A 105 10.67 5.60 -13.25
N LEU A 106 10.45 4.39 -13.74
CA LEU A 106 9.13 3.82 -13.97
C LEU A 106 8.74 2.92 -12.79
N PHE A 107 7.50 3.05 -12.34
CA PHE A 107 6.91 2.22 -11.29
C PHE A 107 5.45 1.91 -11.64
N LEU A 108 4.94 0.83 -11.07
CA LEU A 108 3.54 0.41 -11.23
C LEU A 108 3.13 -0.55 -10.12
N THR A 109 1.85 -0.52 -9.78
CA THR A 109 1.19 -1.42 -8.84
C THR A 109 0.52 -2.52 -9.65
N VAL A 110 0.80 -3.76 -9.26
CA VAL A 110 0.22 -4.94 -9.91
C VAL A 110 -0.78 -5.58 -8.96
N LEU A 111 -2.03 -5.72 -9.41
CA LEU A 111 -3.00 -6.56 -8.71
C LEU A 111 -2.44 -7.98 -8.63
N THR A 112 -2.26 -8.46 -7.40
CA THR A 112 -1.57 -9.71 -7.12
C THR A 112 -2.53 -10.72 -6.48
N TYR A 113 -2.54 -11.93 -7.03
CA TYR A 113 -3.27 -13.08 -6.50
C TYR A 113 -2.27 -14.04 -5.84
N THR A 114 -2.60 -14.49 -4.64
CA THR A 114 -1.79 -15.46 -3.90
C THR A 114 -2.55 -16.77 -3.81
N SER A 115 -1.97 -17.84 -4.35
CA SER A 115 -2.51 -19.19 -4.17
C SER A 115 -2.31 -19.63 -2.73
N VAL A 116 -3.38 -20.11 -2.10
CA VAL A 116 -3.36 -20.69 -0.76
C VAL A 116 -3.91 -22.11 -0.81
N LYS A 117 -3.57 -22.93 0.18
CA LYS A 117 -4.21 -24.23 0.35
C LYS A 117 -5.64 -24.01 0.84
N LYS A 118 -6.60 -24.75 0.27
CA LYS A 118 -8.01 -24.64 0.65
C LYS A 118 -8.26 -25.11 2.09
N ASP A 119 -7.42 -26.01 2.55
CA ASP A 119 -7.43 -26.70 3.83
C ASP A 119 -6.35 -26.17 4.80
N ASP A 120 -5.81 -24.97 4.55
CA ASP A 120 -4.97 -24.26 5.52
C ASP A 120 -5.79 -23.99 6.80
N PRO A 121 -5.36 -24.45 7.99
CA PRO A 121 -6.14 -24.43 9.23
C PRO A 121 -6.50 -23.03 9.77
#